data_AF-A0A920UNL5-F1
#
_entry.id   AF-A0A920UNL5-F1
#
_cell.length_a   1.000
_cell.length_b   1.000
_cell.length_c   1.000
_cell.angle_alpha   90.00
_cell.angle_beta   90.00
_cell.angle_gamma   90.00
#
_symmetry.space_group_name_H-M   'P 1'
#
loop_
_entity.id
_entity.type
_entity.pdbx_description
1 polymer ?
#
loop_
_entity_poly.entity_id
_entity_poly.type
_entity_poly.pdbx_seq_one_letter_code
_entity_poly.pdbx_strand_id
1 'polypeptide(L)' 'MEGLFPIISMPFDKKGNIDLEDLEAEVEYGISKGIDGIGVAFGRKLIN' A
#
# COMPACT_ATOMS: atom_id res chain seq x y z
N MET A 1 1.62 -19.05 -9.64
CA MET A 1 1.14 -18.27 -8.48
C MET A 1 -0.37 -18.21 -8.62
N GLU A 2 -1.09 -18.86 -7.71
CA GLU A 2 -2.55 -18.76 -7.59
C GLU A 2 -2.82 -18.00 -6.29
N GLY A 3 -3.90 -17.21 -6.27
CA GLY A 3 -4.25 -16.36 -5.13
C GLY A 3 -4.59 -14.92 -5.53
N LEU A 4 -5.14 -14.16 -4.58
CA LEU A 4 -5.50 -12.75 -4.72
C LEU A 4 -4.35 -11.88 -4.20
N PHE A 5 -3.77 -11.09 -5.12
CA PHE A 5 -2.65 -10.19 -4.83
C PHE A 5 -2.99 -8.76 -5.28
N PRO A 6 -3.67 -7.96 -4.44
CA PRO A 6 -3.91 -6.56 -4.74
C PRO A 6 -2.61 -5.78 -4.87
N ILE A 7 -2.62 -4.76 -5.72
CA ILE A 7 -1.55 -3.77 -5.79
C ILE A 7 -2.09 -2.47 -5.20
N ILE A 8 -1.51 -2.03 -4.10
CA ILE A 8 -1.83 -0.73 -3.50
C ILE A 8 -0.80 0.32 -3.92
N SER A 9 -1.23 1.58 -3.92
CA SER A 9 -0.31 2.70 -4.09
C SER A 9 0.38 2.99 -2.76
N MET A 10 1.68 3.29 -2.79
CA MET A 10 2.39 3.73 -1.57
C MET A 10 1.69 4.97 -0.99
N PRO A 11 1.16 4.91 0.24
CA PRO A 11 0.55 6.08 0.87
C PRO A 11 1.63 7.08 1.28
N PHE A 12 1.31 8.35 1.11
CA PHE A 12 2.19 9.46 1.49
C PHE A 12 1.41 10.50 2.27
N ASP A 13 2.05 11.08 3.29
CA ASP A 13 1.51 12.19 4.05
C ASP A 13 1.44 13.48 3.19
N LYS A 14 0.85 14.54 3.74
CA LYS A 14 0.75 15.84 3.05
C LYS A 14 2.11 16.50 2.75
N LYS A 15 3.20 16.06 3.39
CA LYS A 15 4.58 16.52 3.15
C LYS A 15 5.31 15.62 2.14
N GLY A 16 4.68 14.53 1.70
CA GLY A 16 5.24 13.55 0.79
C GLY A 16 6.21 12.56 1.46
N ASN A 17 6.17 12.41 2.78
CA ASN A 17 6.82 11.29 3.46
C ASN A 17 5.93 10.05 3.33
N ILE A 18 6.51 8.85 3.41
CA ILE A 18 5.71 7.62 3.45
C ILE A 18 4.83 7.68 4.71
N ASP A 19 3.54 7.44 4.53
CA ASP A 19 2.61 7.30 5.65
C ASP A 19 2.63 5.84 6.12
N LEU A 20 3.36 5.56 7.19
CA LEU A 20 3.52 4.20 7.69
C LEU A 20 2.26 3.68 8.39
N GLU A 21 1.48 4.57 9.02
CA GLU A 21 0.25 4.19 9.72
C GLU A 21 -0.81 3.76 8.71
N ASP A 22 -1.00 4.54 7.63
CA ASP A 22 -1.90 4.16 6.54
C ASP A 22 -1.41 2.89 5.82
N LEU A 23 -0.10 2.74 5.60
CA LEU A 23 0.46 1.53 4.97
C LEU A 23 0.18 0.28 5.82
N GLU A 24 0.34 0.36 7.14
CA GLU A 24 0.03 -0.72 8.06
C GLU A 24 -1.47 -1.04 8.05
N ALA A 25 -2.34 -0.03 8.07
CA ALA A 25 -3.78 -0.21 8.01
C ALA A 25 -4.26 -0.93 6.73
N GLU A 26 -3.67 -0.60 5.57
CA GLU A 26 -3.97 -1.27 4.30
C GLU A 26 -3.54 -2.75 4.30
N VAL A 27 -2.39 -3.05 4.90
CA VAL A 27 -1.91 -4.44 5.05
C VAL A 27 -2.81 -5.23 5.99
N GLU A 28 -3.13 -4.69 7.17
CA GLU A 28 -4.04 -5.32 8.14
C GLU A 28 -5.44 -5.54 7.56
N TYR A 29 -5.95 -4.57 6.78
CA TYR A 29 -7.19 -4.74 6.05
C TYR A 29 -7.10 -5.91 5.07
N GLY A 30 -6.04 -5.99 4.27
CA GLY A 30 -5.79 -7.09 3.36
C GLY A 30 -5.77 -8.45 4.04
N ILE A 31 -5.03 -8.57 5.16
CA ILE A 31 -5.00 -9.79 5.99
C ILE A 31 -6.41 -10.15 6.46
N SER A 32 -7.19 -9.17 6.95
CA SER A 32 -8.57 -9.38 7.42
C SER A 32 -9.53 -9.88 6.32
N LYS A 33 -9.19 -9.65 5.04
CA LYS A 33 -9.95 -10.12 3.87
C LYS A 33 -9.42 -11.42 3.29
N GLY A 34 -8.34 -11.97 3.83
CA GLY A 34 -7.75 -13.24 3.40
C GLY A 34 -7.04 -13.14 2.05
N ILE A 35 -6.38 -12.03 1.74
CA ILE A 35 -5.53 -11.93 0.55
C ILE A 35 -4.29 -12.81 0.72
N ASP A 36 -3.81 -13.40 -0.37
CA ASP A 36 -2.65 -14.28 -0.37
C ASP A 36 -1.31 -13.51 -0.37
N GLY A 37 -1.37 -12.21 -0.68
CA GLY A 37 -0.26 -11.28 -0.56
C GLY A 37 -0.63 -9.91 -1.08
N ILE A 38 0.30 -8.96 -0.96
CA ILE A 38 0.09 -7.57 -1.39
C ILE A 38 1.32 -7.06 -2.13
N GLY A 39 1.08 -6.40 -3.26
CA GLY A 39 2.09 -5.63 -3.97
C GLY A 39 1.97 -4.15 -3.59
N VAL A 40 3.10 -3.47 -3.40
CA VAL A 40 3.12 -2.03 -3.14
C VAL A 40 3.79 -1.32 -4.31
N ALA A 41 3.03 -0.50 -5.02
CA ALA A 41 3.53 0.32 -6.10
C ALA A 41 4.07 1.65 -5.54
N PHE A 42 5.40 1.80 -5.54
CA PHE A 42 6.04 3.05 -5.17
C PHE A 42 6.04 4.02 -6.35
N GLY A 43 5.17 5.03 -6.28
CA GLY A 43 5.12 6.11 -7.25
C GLY A 43 4.95 7.44 -6.52
N ARG A 44 5.93 8.33 -6.64
CA ARG A 44 5.82 9.71 -6.14
C ARG A 44 5.77 10.65 -7.33
N LYS A 45 4.73 11.48 -7.39
CA LYS A 45 4.71 12.62 -8.30
C LYS A 45 5.73 13.63 -7.81
N LEU A 46 6.80 13.83 -8.58
CA LEU A 46 7.72 14.95 -8.37
C LEU A 46 6.98 16.21 -8.82
N ILE A 47 6.71 17.12 -7.89
CA ILE A 47 6.15 18.43 -8.18
C ILE A 47 7.36 19.37 -8.23
N ASN A 48 7.61 19.95 -9.40
CA ASN A 48 8.69 20.90 -9.69
C ASN A 48 8.26 22.32 -9.29
#